data_AF-A0A0J9UL93-F1
#
_entry.id   AF-A0A0J9UL93-F1
#
_cell.length_a   1.000
_cell.length_b   1.000
_cell.length_c   1.000
_cell.angle_alpha   90.00
_cell.angle_beta   90.00
_cell.angle_gamma   90.00
#
_symmetry.space_group_name_H-M   'P 1'
#
loop_
_entity.id
_entity.type
_entity.pdbx_description
1 polymer ?
#
loop_
_entity_poly.entity_id
_entity_poly.type
_entity_poly.pdbx_seq_one_letter_code
_entity_poly.pdbx_strand_id
1 'polypeptide(L)'
;MSFDDEEPISLSSHALAALAEFHAEKDAHEKTFEKLRTGAAPRAGAGLGVVEPEDEDPVAEDADDQPLSMAAFTEDWNESQFWFLDETAFALADQLLDGASSSSIIGVVSTPSVFIALKNRLRFWPIEDRPKLVLLEHDHRFSVFPEFVFYDFQRPLQLPAHLKGSLDSVIIDPPFFSNDCQTKFALTGRWLVKPKSPRVIVCTGERMATIVDKLYRSLGVYATTFEPAHAGLSNHYYCYANFESSTWDWRSDESD
;
A
#
# COMPACT_ATOMS: atom_id res chain seq x y z
N MET A 1 -23.15 30.33 -53.01
CA MET A 1 -22.44 30.63 -51.76
C MET A 1 -23.48 30.75 -50.66
N SER A 2 -23.49 29.80 -49.74
CA SER A 2 -24.07 29.91 -48.40
C SER A 2 -23.62 28.66 -47.64
N PHE A 3 -22.37 28.71 -47.17
CA PHE A 3 -21.94 27.87 -46.06
C PHE A 3 -22.43 28.60 -44.82
N ASP A 4 -23.54 28.18 -44.25
CA ASP A 4 -23.97 28.65 -42.94
C ASP A 4 -24.80 27.55 -42.31
N ASP A 5 -24.17 26.85 -41.36
CA ASP A 5 -24.78 26.20 -40.20
C ASP A 5 -23.62 25.62 -39.39
N GLU A 6 -22.89 26.50 -38.69
CA GLU A 6 -22.16 26.07 -37.49
C GLU A 6 -23.20 25.77 -36.40
N GLU A 7 -23.81 24.58 -36.45
CA GLU A 7 -24.46 24.04 -35.27
C GLU A 7 -23.40 23.94 -34.16
N PRO A 8 -23.62 24.58 -32.98
CA PRO A 8 -22.67 24.46 -31.89
C PRO A 8 -22.59 22.98 -31.50
N ILE A 9 -21.39 22.41 -31.61
CA ILE A 9 -21.10 21.03 -31.21
C ILE A 9 -21.50 20.90 -29.74
N SER A 10 -22.69 20.35 -29.49
CA SER A 10 -23.22 20.10 -28.16
C SER A 10 -22.98 18.64 -27.80
N LEU A 11 -22.56 18.40 -26.55
CA LEU A 11 -22.33 17.06 -26.06
C LEU A 11 -23.65 16.28 -26.06
N SER A 12 -23.60 15.00 -26.46
CA SER A 12 -24.77 14.13 -26.39
C SER A 12 -25.26 13.99 -24.94
N SER A 13 -26.54 13.70 -24.74
CA SER A 13 -27.09 13.45 -23.39
C SER A 13 -26.33 12.36 -22.63
N HIS A 14 -25.84 11.34 -23.33
CA HIS A 14 -24.99 10.30 -22.77
C HIS A 14 -23.61 10.82 -22.35
N ALA A 15 -22.99 11.68 -23.16
CA ALA A 15 -21.70 12.29 -22.81
C ALA A 15 -21.83 13.26 -21.63
N LEU A 16 -22.94 14.00 -21.52
CA LEU A 16 -23.23 14.86 -20.37
C LEU A 16 -23.47 14.05 -19.09
N ALA A 17 -24.18 12.92 -19.18
CA ALA A 17 -24.40 12.02 -18.05
C ALA A 17 -23.08 11.40 -17.55
N ALA A 18 -22.24 10.90 -18.47
CA ALA A 18 -20.93 10.36 -18.12
C ALA A 18 -20.00 11.45 -17.52
N LEU A 19 -20.07 12.68 -18.03
CA LEU A 19 -19.31 13.80 -17.46
C LEU A 19 -19.80 14.17 -16.06
N ALA A 20 -21.11 14.17 -15.82
CA ALA A 20 -21.68 14.42 -14.50
C ALA A 20 -21.32 13.33 -13.49
N GLU A 21 -21.34 12.06 -13.91
CA GLU A 21 -20.89 10.92 -13.11
C GLU A 21 -19.41 11.04 -12.75
N PHE A 22 -18.55 11.36 -13.73
CA PHE A 22 -17.13 11.61 -13.51
C PHE A 22 -16.86 12.77 -12.53
N HIS A 23 -17.61 13.88 -12.64
CA HIS A 23 -17.50 14.99 -11.69
C HIS A 23 -17.96 14.58 -10.28
N ALA A 24 -19.03 13.80 -10.16
CA ALA A 24 -19.51 13.31 -8.87
C ALA A 24 -18.52 12.35 -8.20
N GLU A 25 -17.91 11.44 -8.96
CA GLU A 25 -16.84 10.55 -8.49
C GLU A 25 -15.63 11.37 -8.01
N LYS A 26 -15.22 12.39 -8.79
CA LYS A 26 -14.12 13.28 -8.43
C LYS A 26 -14.42 14.05 -7.13
N ASP A 27 -15.61 14.62 -6.99
CA ASP A 27 -16.02 15.34 -5.78
C ASP A 27 -16.09 14.42 -4.56
N ALA A 28 -16.57 13.18 -4.73
CA ALA A 28 -16.58 12.17 -3.67
C ALA A 28 -15.16 11.76 -3.25
N HIS A 29 -14.24 11.63 -4.22
CA HIS A 29 -12.83 11.39 -3.97
C HIS A 29 -12.18 12.54 -3.20
N GLU A 30 -12.40 13.79 -3.62
CA GLU A 30 -11.87 14.98 -2.94
C GLU A 30 -12.38 15.05 -1.49
N LYS A 31 -13.66 14.80 -1.24
CA LYS A 31 -14.23 14.74 0.11
C LYS A 31 -13.62 13.63 0.97
N THR A 32 -13.44 12.44 0.41
CA THR A 32 -12.83 11.30 1.11
C THR A 32 -11.38 11.61 1.47
N PHE A 33 -10.63 12.19 0.54
CA PHE A 33 -9.25 12.61 0.74
C PHE A 33 -9.12 13.75 1.76
N GLU A 34 -10.01 14.75 1.72
CA GLU A 34 -10.06 15.81 2.72
C GLU A 34 -10.38 15.28 4.12
N LYS A 35 -11.25 14.27 4.22
CA LYS A 35 -11.56 13.62 5.50
C LYS A 35 -10.36 12.86 6.06
N LEU A 36 -9.61 12.15 5.22
CA LEU A 36 -8.33 11.53 5.62
C LEU A 36 -7.31 12.59 6.07
N ARG A 37 -7.23 13.72 5.36
CA ARG A 37 -6.29 14.81 5.65
C ARG A 37 -6.60 15.59 6.92
N THR A 38 -7.87 15.84 7.21
CA THR A 38 -8.31 16.64 8.36
C THR A 38 -8.30 15.86 9.67
N GLY A 39 -8.02 14.54 9.64
CA GLY A 39 -7.72 13.78 10.84
C GLY A 39 -8.91 13.68 11.78
N ALA A 40 -10.11 13.38 11.26
CA ALA A 40 -11.21 12.83 12.07
C ALA A 40 -10.91 11.39 12.55
N ALA A 41 -9.64 11.13 12.91
CA ALA A 41 -9.16 9.94 13.59
C ALA A 41 -8.94 10.32 15.07
N PRO A 42 -9.36 9.48 16.01
CA PRO A 42 -9.55 9.90 17.39
C PRO A 42 -8.24 10.31 18.06
N ARG A 43 -8.33 11.39 18.86
CA ARG A 43 -7.41 11.61 19.98
C ARG A 43 -7.39 10.34 20.82
N ALA A 44 -6.22 9.74 20.97
CA ALA A 44 -6.01 8.71 21.97
C ALA A 44 -6.37 9.28 23.35
N GLY A 45 -7.46 8.78 23.94
CA GLY A 45 -7.78 8.92 25.37
C GLY A 45 -8.51 10.20 25.78
N ALA A 46 -9.84 10.10 25.90
CA ALA A 46 -10.66 10.69 26.96
C ALA A 46 -11.99 9.92 26.93
N GLY A 47 -12.47 9.23 27.96
CA GLY A 47 -12.55 9.64 29.36
C GLY A 47 -14.00 9.98 29.68
N LEU A 48 -14.78 8.95 30.03
CA LEU A 48 -16.10 8.88 30.70
C LEU A 48 -16.82 10.19 31.08
N GLY A 49 -18.12 10.32 30.72
CA GLY A 49 -19.07 11.12 31.52
C GLY A 49 -20.43 11.52 30.92
N VAL A 50 -21.47 10.71 31.21
CA VAL A 50 -22.86 11.06 31.62
C VAL A 50 -23.91 11.65 30.62
N VAL A 51 -24.80 10.74 30.12
CA VAL A 51 -26.31 10.68 30.08
C VAL A 51 -27.20 11.88 29.58
N GLU A 52 -27.79 11.69 28.36
CA GLU A 52 -29.21 11.89 27.86
C GLU A 52 -29.89 13.29 27.81
N PRO A 53 -30.97 13.54 26.99
CA PRO A 53 -31.45 12.87 25.74
C PRO A 53 -32.06 13.79 24.61
N GLU A 54 -32.53 13.13 23.54
CA GLU A 54 -33.54 13.45 22.49
C GLU A 54 -33.32 14.59 21.47
N ASP A 55 -33.00 14.22 20.23
CA ASP A 55 -33.79 14.49 19.02
C ASP A 55 -33.30 13.52 17.91
N GLU A 56 -34.21 12.75 17.31
CA GLU A 56 -33.89 11.73 16.29
C GLU A 56 -33.47 12.38 14.95
N ASP A 57 -32.20 12.76 14.84
CA ASP A 57 -31.51 12.89 13.56
C ASP A 57 -31.20 11.48 13.00
N PRO A 58 -31.22 11.27 11.66
CA PRO A 58 -30.85 9.98 11.10
C PRO A 58 -29.42 9.66 11.53
N VAL A 59 -29.25 8.54 12.22
CA VAL A 59 -27.95 8.04 12.70
C VAL A 59 -26.98 8.08 11.53
N ALA A 60 -26.09 9.07 11.52
CA ALA A 60 -24.96 9.07 10.61
C ALA A 60 -24.18 7.81 10.98
N GLU A 61 -24.17 6.79 10.10
CA GLU A 61 -23.27 5.66 10.25
C GLU A 61 -21.89 6.23 10.58
N ASP A 62 -21.31 5.83 11.71
CA ASP A 62 -20.05 6.35 12.20
C ASP A 62 -19.05 6.31 11.05
N ALA A 63 -18.80 7.47 10.45
CA ALA A 63 -18.08 7.54 9.20
C ALA A 63 -16.60 7.11 9.38
N ASP A 64 -16.20 6.86 10.64
CA ASP A 64 -14.91 6.37 11.11
C ASP A 64 -14.78 4.83 11.04
N ASP A 65 -15.87 4.09 10.78
CA ASP A 65 -15.88 2.62 10.72
C ASP A 65 -15.88 2.04 9.28
N GLN A 66 -15.69 2.89 8.27
CA GLN A 66 -15.56 2.44 6.89
C GLN A 66 -14.12 1.99 6.58
N PRO A 67 -13.92 0.86 5.87
CA PRO A 67 -12.59 0.43 5.47
C PRO A 67 -11.94 1.45 4.54
N LEU A 68 -10.63 1.64 4.71
CA LEU A 68 -9.83 2.42 3.79
C LEU A 68 -9.77 1.70 2.45
N SER A 69 -9.82 2.45 1.34
CA SER A 69 -9.76 1.88 -0.01
C SER A 69 -8.68 2.57 -0.83
N MET A 70 -8.02 1.77 -1.68
CA MET A 70 -7.08 2.27 -2.69
C MET A 70 -7.77 3.11 -3.76
N ALA A 71 -9.09 3.05 -3.91
CA ALA A 71 -9.84 3.90 -4.82
C ALA A 71 -9.59 5.41 -4.56
N ALA A 72 -9.32 5.79 -3.31
CA ALA A 72 -8.99 7.18 -2.95
C ALA A 72 -7.62 7.66 -3.49
N PHE A 73 -6.78 6.75 -3.99
CA PHE A 73 -5.42 7.02 -4.49
C PHE A 73 -5.30 6.55 -5.94
N THR A 74 -5.55 7.43 -6.90
CA THR A 74 -5.48 7.09 -8.34
C THR A 74 -4.06 6.74 -8.77
N GLU A 75 -3.89 5.69 -9.59
CA GLU A 75 -2.58 5.30 -10.11
C GLU A 75 -1.96 6.39 -11.00
N ASP A 76 -0.65 6.65 -10.84
CA ASP A 76 0.15 7.40 -11.80
C ASP A 76 1.11 6.48 -12.56
N TRP A 77 0.80 6.27 -13.84
CA TRP A 77 1.59 5.41 -14.73
C TRP A 77 2.99 5.96 -15.00
N ASN A 78 3.20 7.29 -14.93
CA ASN A 78 4.53 7.88 -15.10
C ASN A 78 5.46 7.54 -13.93
N GLU A 79 4.88 7.35 -12.75
CA GLU A 79 5.58 6.92 -11.53
C GLU A 79 5.63 5.38 -11.42
N SER A 80 5.10 4.66 -12.42
CA SER A 80 4.96 3.19 -12.43
C SER A 80 4.23 2.64 -11.20
N GLN A 81 3.15 3.34 -10.81
CA GLN A 81 2.25 2.91 -9.75
C GLN A 81 1.21 1.92 -10.28
N PHE A 82 1.26 0.70 -9.78
CA PHE A 82 0.26 -0.34 -10.05
C PHE A 82 -0.16 -0.96 -8.72
N TRP A 83 -1.44 -0.92 -8.40
CA TRP A 83 -1.94 -1.41 -7.13
C TRP A 83 -2.21 -2.92 -7.20
N PHE A 84 -1.73 -3.66 -6.20
CA PHE A 84 -2.19 -5.04 -5.99
C PHE A 84 -3.71 -5.09 -5.87
N LEU A 85 -4.32 -6.16 -6.40
CA LEU A 85 -5.71 -6.50 -6.11
C LEU A 85 -5.90 -6.72 -4.61
N ASP A 86 -7.11 -6.48 -4.10
CA ASP A 86 -7.41 -6.60 -2.68
C ASP A 86 -7.03 -7.97 -2.12
N GLU A 87 -7.33 -9.07 -2.83
CA GLU A 87 -6.98 -10.43 -2.39
C GLU A 87 -5.47 -10.59 -2.21
N THR A 88 -4.69 -10.01 -3.12
CA THR A 88 -3.22 -10.04 -3.05
C THR A 88 -2.71 -9.19 -1.88
N ALA A 89 -3.22 -7.97 -1.75
CA ALA A 89 -2.81 -7.05 -0.70
C ALA A 89 -3.12 -7.59 0.70
N PHE A 90 -4.31 -8.18 0.90
CA PHE A 90 -4.70 -8.81 2.15
C PHE A 90 -3.89 -10.06 2.45
N ALA A 91 -3.63 -10.92 1.46
CA ALA A 91 -2.79 -12.10 1.67
C ALA A 91 -1.39 -11.70 2.15
N LEU A 92 -0.76 -10.71 1.51
CA LEU A 92 0.56 -10.20 1.90
C LEU A 92 0.53 -9.53 3.28
N ALA A 93 -0.50 -8.73 3.58
CA ALA A 93 -0.68 -8.10 4.88
C ALA A 93 -0.80 -9.14 6.01
N ASP A 94 -1.56 -10.22 5.80
CA ASP A 94 -1.72 -11.29 6.77
C ASP A 94 -0.39 -12.00 7.06
N GLN A 95 0.47 -12.18 6.06
CA GLN A 95 1.81 -12.75 6.26
C GLN A 95 2.75 -11.82 7.03
N LEU A 96 2.56 -10.51 6.95
CA LEU A 96 3.32 -9.53 7.75
C LEU A 96 2.83 -9.46 9.20
N LEU A 97 1.53 -9.70 9.42
CA LEU A 97 0.90 -9.72 10.76
C LEU A 97 1.09 -11.04 11.50
N ASP A 98 1.42 -12.13 10.81
CA ASP A 98 1.68 -13.43 11.42
C ASP A 98 2.87 -13.36 12.39
N GLY A 99 2.58 -13.57 13.69
CA GLY A 99 3.53 -13.45 14.79
C GLY A 99 3.85 -12.01 15.21
N ALA A 100 3.20 -10.99 14.63
CA ALA A 100 3.38 -9.61 15.02
C ALA A 100 2.71 -9.32 16.38
N SER A 101 3.30 -8.37 17.12
CA SER A 101 2.78 -7.87 18.40
C SER A 101 2.97 -6.36 18.48
N SER A 102 2.55 -5.74 19.57
CA SER A 102 2.75 -4.30 19.82
C SER A 102 4.20 -3.85 19.95
N SER A 103 5.13 -4.79 20.11
CA SER A 103 6.58 -4.53 20.07
C SER A 103 7.17 -4.56 18.66
N SER A 104 6.42 -5.07 17.68
CA SER A 104 6.89 -5.28 16.31
C SER A 104 6.80 -3.99 15.48
N ILE A 105 7.73 -3.84 14.53
CA ILE A 105 7.71 -2.77 13.54
C ILE A 105 7.66 -3.40 12.14
N ILE A 106 6.60 -3.08 11.38
CA ILE A 106 6.38 -3.54 10.01
C ILE A 106 6.62 -2.37 9.05
N GLY A 107 7.56 -2.54 8.12
CA GLY A 107 7.78 -1.57 7.04
C GLY A 107 7.14 -1.98 5.73
N VAL A 108 6.61 -0.99 5.02
CA VAL A 108 5.99 -1.13 3.70
C VAL A 108 6.71 -0.18 2.77
N VAL A 109 7.42 -0.70 1.77
CA VAL A 109 8.27 0.11 0.88
C VAL A 109 7.71 0.06 -0.54
N SER A 110 7.19 1.21 -1.00
CA SER A 110 6.59 1.38 -2.34
C SER A 110 5.43 0.44 -2.67
N THR A 111 4.67 0.00 -1.67
CA THR A 111 3.48 -0.86 -1.86
C THR A 111 2.31 -0.42 -0.99
N PRO A 112 1.66 0.70 -1.35
CA PRO A 112 0.70 1.35 -0.47
C PRO A 112 -0.60 0.54 -0.34
N SER A 113 -0.94 -0.30 -1.32
CA SER A 113 -2.08 -1.23 -1.25
C SER A 113 -1.96 -2.19 -0.06
N VAL A 114 -0.76 -2.74 0.19
CA VAL A 114 -0.52 -3.61 1.37
C VAL A 114 -0.58 -2.79 2.66
N PHE A 115 -0.12 -1.54 2.66
CA PHE A 115 -0.26 -0.66 3.82
C PHE A 115 -1.73 -0.40 4.18
N ILE A 116 -2.58 -0.13 3.18
CA ILE A 116 -4.02 0.03 3.39
C ILE A 116 -4.66 -1.27 3.89
N ALA A 117 -4.29 -2.42 3.32
CA ALA A 117 -4.75 -3.73 3.80
C ALA A 117 -4.34 -3.98 5.26
N LEU A 118 -3.10 -3.66 5.65
CA LEU A 118 -2.62 -3.74 7.03
C LEU A 118 -3.46 -2.84 7.96
N LYS A 119 -3.69 -1.58 7.58
CA LYS A 119 -4.52 -0.66 8.37
C LYS A 119 -5.92 -1.23 8.58
N ASN A 120 -6.54 -1.77 7.52
CA ASN A 120 -7.86 -2.39 7.59
C ASN A 120 -7.90 -3.61 8.51
N ARG A 121 -6.89 -4.50 8.45
CA ARG A 121 -6.79 -5.65 9.36
C ARG A 121 -6.67 -5.21 10.83
N LEU A 122 -5.83 -4.21 11.08
CA LEU A 122 -5.56 -3.73 12.44
C LEU A 122 -6.74 -3.03 13.08
N ARG A 123 -7.74 -2.54 12.32
CA ARG A 123 -8.97 -1.97 12.90
C ARG A 123 -9.68 -2.93 13.85
N PHE A 124 -9.57 -4.23 13.58
CA PHE A 124 -10.18 -5.30 14.40
C PHE A 124 -9.30 -5.76 15.58
N TRP A 125 -8.09 -5.20 15.74
CA TRP A 125 -7.19 -5.53 16.84
C TRP A 125 -7.31 -4.53 17.99
N PRO A 126 -7.18 -4.95 19.25
CA PRO A 126 -6.98 -4.04 20.38
C PRO A 126 -5.79 -3.12 20.13
N ILE A 127 -5.90 -1.83 20.45
CA ILE A 127 -4.89 -0.81 20.11
C ILE A 127 -3.54 -1.16 20.73
N GLU A 128 -3.55 -1.66 21.96
CA GLU A 128 -2.39 -2.09 22.75
C GLU A 128 -1.64 -3.30 22.18
N ASP A 129 -2.25 -4.04 21.25
CA ASP A 129 -1.67 -5.22 20.59
C ASP A 129 -1.16 -4.91 19.18
N ARG A 130 -1.49 -3.73 18.62
CA ARG A 130 -1.16 -3.38 17.23
C ARG A 130 0.34 -3.14 17.07
N PRO A 131 0.99 -3.75 16.06
CA PRO A 131 2.36 -3.40 15.68
C PRO A 131 2.43 -1.96 15.17
N LYS A 132 3.64 -1.40 15.17
CA LYS A 132 3.91 -0.11 14.53
C LYS A 132 4.08 -0.32 13.03
N LEU A 133 3.44 0.52 12.22
CA LEU A 133 3.63 0.53 10.78
C LEU A 133 4.54 1.70 10.36
N VAL A 134 5.29 1.50 9.28
CA VAL A 134 6.06 2.55 8.60
C VAL A 134 5.80 2.41 7.10
N LEU A 135 5.31 3.47 6.46
CA LEU A 135 5.10 3.52 5.02
C LEU A 135 6.19 4.37 4.38
N LEU A 136 7.05 3.74 3.57
CA LEU A 136 8.06 4.42 2.78
C LEU A 136 7.54 4.60 1.35
N GLU A 137 7.14 5.82 1.01
CA GLU A 137 6.49 6.13 -0.27
C GLU A 137 7.02 7.41 -0.92
N HIS A 138 7.05 7.40 -2.26
CA HIS A 138 7.41 8.59 -3.05
C HIS A 138 6.22 9.55 -3.16
N ASP A 139 5.01 9.00 -3.20
CA ASP A 139 3.81 9.77 -3.44
C ASP A 139 3.31 10.49 -2.17
N HIS A 140 3.41 11.82 -2.20
CA HIS A 140 2.98 12.69 -1.10
C HIS A 140 1.48 12.61 -0.79
N ARG A 141 0.63 12.04 -1.66
CA ARG A 141 -0.78 11.81 -1.32
C ARG A 141 -0.94 10.92 -0.08
N PHE A 142 -0.01 10.01 0.16
CA PHE A 142 0.01 9.17 1.35
C PHE A 142 0.49 9.90 2.62
N SER A 143 0.94 11.16 2.53
CA SER A 143 1.33 11.95 3.71
C SER A 143 0.18 12.32 4.64
N VAL A 144 -1.06 11.95 4.28
CA VAL A 144 -2.21 11.99 5.19
C VAL A 144 -2.06 11.00 6.35
N PHE A 145 -1.24 9.95 6.18
CA PHE A 145 -0.98 8.96 7.22
C PHE A 145 0.21 9.37 8.09
N PRO A 146 0.11 9.29 9.44
CA PRO A 146 1.24 9.60 10.32
C PRO A 146 2.40 8.61 10.19
N GLU A 147 2.17 7.42 9.63
CA GLU A 147 3.20 6.41 9.36
C GLU A 147 4.03 6.70 8.09
N PHE A 148 3.65 7.71 7.31
CA PHE A 148 4.32 8.09 6.08
C PHE A 148 5.72 8.64 6.32
N VAL A 149 6.66 8.11 5.55
CA VAL A 149 8.03 8.59 5.40
C VAL A 149 8.28 8.76 3.91
N PHE A 150 8.56 9.98 3.48
CA PHE A 150 8.92 10.23 2.09
C PHE A 150 10.18 9.42 1.73
N TYR A 151 10.08 8.65 0.66
CA TYR A 151 11.15 7.78 0.17
C TYR A 151 11.40 8.03 -1.32
N ASP A 152 12.65 8.38 -1.63
CA ASP A 152 13.14 8.51 -3.00
C ASP A 152 14.26 7.49 -3.18
N PHE A 153 14.02 6.48 -4.04
CA PHE A 153 14.99 5.42 -4.28
C PHE A 153 16.29 5.94 -4.92
N GLN A 154 16.31 7.13 -5.53
CA GLN A 154 17.53 7.77 -6.00
C GLN A 154 18.45 8.21 -4.85
N ARG A 155 17.87 8.43 -3.66
CA ARG A 155 18.58 8.73 -2.41
C ARG A 155 18.17 7.70 -1.33
N PRO A 156 18.46 6.40 -1.55
CA PRO A 156 17.80 5.29 -0.85
C PRO A 156 18.03 5.26 0.67
N LEU A 157 19.12 5.86 1.14
CA LEU A 157 19.47 5.94 2.56
C LEU A 157 19.25 7.32 3.18
N GLN A 158 18.61 8.26 2.47
CA GLN A 158 18.17 9.53 3.04
C GLN A 158 16.89 9.31 3.85
N LEU A 159 17.02 8.52 4.91
CA LEU A 159 15.93 8.07 5.76
C LEU A 159 16.15 8.48 7.22
N PRO A 160 15.08 8.58 8.03
CA PRO A 160 15.21 8.83 9.46
C PRO A 160 16.12 7.80 10.13
N ALA A 161 17.18 8.25 10.81
CA ALA A 161 18.22 7.39 11.34
C ALA A 161 17.71 6.32 12.34
N HIS A 162 16.59 6.59 13.01
CA HIS A 162 15.97 5.65 13.97
C HIS A 162 15.36 4.40 13.30
N LEU A 163 15.17 4.41 11.98
CA LEU A 163 14.67 3.26 11.23
C LEU A 163 15.77 2.24 10.88
N LYS A 164 17.03 2.60 11.07
CA LYS A 164 18.15 1.71 10.76
C LYS A 164 18.11 0.47 11.63
N GLY A 165 17.95 -0.70 11.01
CA GLY A 165 17.93 -1.99 11.69
C GLY A 165 16.81 -2.13 12.71
N SER A 166 15.68 -1.45 12.53
CA SER A 166 14.57 -1.42 13.49
C SER A 166 13.38 -2.30 13.09
N LEU A 167 13.25 -2.68 11.82
CA LEU A 167 12.07 -3.41 11.32
C LEU A 167 12.17 -4.90 11.63
N ASP A 168 11.09 -5.47 12.17
CA ASP A 168 10.91 -6.91 12.35
C ASP A 168 10.47 -7.59 11.04
N SER A 169 9.61 -6.90 10.28
CA SER A 169 9.10 -7.35 9.00
C SER A 169 9.18 -6.22 7.97
N VAL A 170 9.45 -6.55 6.71
CA VAL A 170 9.37 -5.59 5.60
C VAL A 170 8.78 -6.24 4.36
N ILE A 171 7.96 -5.48 3.64
CA ILE A 171 7.59 -5.77 2.25
C ILE A 171 8.12 -4.69 1.32
N ILE A 172 8.62 -5.12 0.16
CA ILE A 172 9.26 -4.27 -0.84
C ILE A 172 8.67 -4.56 -2.22
N ASP A 173 8.22 -3.52 -2.91
CA ASP A 173 7.74 -3.61 -4.30
C ASP A 173 8.36 -2.48 -5.15
N PRO A 174 9.48 -2.73 -5.83
CA PRO A 174 10.15 -1.67 -6.59
C PRO A 174 9.37 -1.32 -7.87
N PRO A 175 9.18 -0.02 -8.18
CA PRO A 175 8.32 0.41 -9.29
C PRO A 175 8.90 0.10 -10.68
N PHE A 176 10.21 -0.16 -10.79
CA PHE A 176 10.87 -0.37 -12.08
C PHE A 176 11.60 -1.71 -12.18
N PHE A 177 11.49 -2.35 -13.35
CA PHE A 177 12.24 -3.55 -13.72
C PHE A 177 13.63 -3.22 -14.24
N SER A 178 14.42 -2.51 -13.43
CA SER A 178 15.81 -2.15 -13.75
C SER A 178 16.77 -2.59 -12.65
N ASN A 179 18.00 -2.94 -13.04
CA ASN A 179 19.01 -3.38 -12.09
C ASN A 179 19.32 -2.32 -11.03
N ASP A 180 19.36 -1.05 -11.43
CA ASP A 180 19.61 0.08 -10.52
C ASP A 180 18.49 0.21 -9.48
N CYS A 181 17.22 0.18 -9.92
CA CYS A 181 16.06 0.24 -9.03
C CYS A 181 16.08 -0.91 -8.02
N GLN A 182 16.19 -2.16 -8.50
CA GLN A 182 16.23 -3.35 -7.65
C GLN A 182 17.38 -3.29 -6.63
N THR A 183 18.57 -2.84 -7.06
CA THR A 183 19.75 -2.71 -6.19
C THR A 183 19.51 -1.68 -5.08
N LYS A 184 18.92 -0.53 -5.40
CA LYS A 184 18.64 0.55 -4.44
C LYS A 184 17.59 0.13 -3.42
N PHE A 185 16.53 -0.54 -3.85
CA PHE A 185 15.52 -1.09 -2.94
C PHE A 185 16.08 -2.19 -2.04
N ALA A 186 16.90 -3.10 -2.57
CA ALA A 186 17.58 -4.11 -1.75
C ALA A 186 18.57 -3.48 -0.74
N LEU A 187 19.23 -2.37 -1.11
CA LEU A 187 20.04 -1.60 -0.18
C LEU A 187 19.19 -1.01 0.95
N THR A 188 18.04 -0.41 0.63
CA THR A 188 17.09 0.13 1.61
C THR A 188 16.56 -0.96 2.53
N GLY A 189 16.06 -2.07 1.99
CA GLY A 189 15.53 -3.19 2.75
C GLY A 189 16.53 -3.73 3.78
N ARG A 190 17.77 -4.02 3.35
CA ARG A 190 18.85 -4.48 4.25
C ARG A 190 19.22 -3.45 5.32
N TRP A 191 19.10 -2.16 5.02
CA TRP A 191 19.39 -1.10 5.99
C TRP A 191 18.30 -0.97 7.05
N LEU A 192 17.05 -1.24 6.70
CA LEU A 192 15.89 -1.12 7.58
C LEU A 192 15.70 -2.31 8.54
N VAL A 193 15.93 -3.54 8.06
CA VAL A 193 15.59 -4.75 8.82
C VAL A 193 16.55 -5.04 9.97
N LYS A 194 16.02 -5.57 11.07
CA LYS A 194 16.80 -6.07 12.19
C LYS A 194 17.81 -7.13 11.72
N PRO A 195 19.00 -7.20 12.35
CA PRO A 195 20.05 -8.12 11.92
C PRO A 195 19.75 -9.60 12.23
N LYS A 196 18.78 -9.90 13.10
CA LYS A 196 18.44 -11.26 13.51
C LYS A 196 17.01 -11.57 13.09
N SER A 197 16.88 -12.58 12.21
CA SER A 197 15.62 -13.20 11.80
C SER A 197 14.51 -12.22 11.37
N PRO A 198 14.77 -11.22 10.53
CA PRO A 198 13.69 -10.39 9.99
C PRO A 198 12.83 -11.20 9.02
N ARG A 199 11.53 -10.91 8.94
CA ARG A 199 10.69 -11.38 7.84
C ARG A 199 10.80 -10.42 6.67
N VAL A 200 11.08 -10.94 5.49
CA VAL A 200 11.28 -10.13 4.29
C VAL A 200 10.42 -10.70 3.19
N ILE A 201 9.58 -9.84 2.61
CA ILE A 201 8.81 -10.12 1.39
C ILE A 201 9.28 -9.14 0.31
N VAL A 202 9.48 -9.64 -0.90
CA VAL A 202 9.78 -8.82 -2.09
C VAL A 202 8.80 -9.22 -3.17
N CYS A 203 8.10 -8.27 -3.76
CA CYS A 203 7.30 -8.48 -4.96
C CYS A 203 7.96 -7.71 -6.11
N THR A 204 8.06 -8.32 -7.28
CA THR A 204 8.53 -7.67 -8.51
C THR A 204 8.22 -8.55 -9.71
N GLY A 205 8.34 -8.02 -10.92
CA GLY A 205 8.18 -8.78 -12.16
C GLY A 205 9.07 -10.01 -12.23
N GLU A 206 8.56 -11.12 -12.77
CA GLU A 206 9.24 -12.44 -12.83
C GLU A 206 10.64 -12.37 -13.46
N ARG A 207 10.81 -11.47 -14.45
CA ARG A 207 12.06 -11.27 -15.19
C ARG A 207 13.20 -10.78 -14.30
N MET A 208 12.89 -10.31 -13.09
CA MET A 208 13.87 -9.86 -12.10
C MET A 208 14.36 -11.01 -11.19
N ALA A 209 13.93 -12.26 -11.40
CA ALA A 209 14.30 -13.39 -10.54
C ALA A 209 15.81 -13.52 -10.28
N THR A 210 16.63 -13.47 -11.33
CA THR A 210 18.10 -13.57 -11.19
C THR A 210 18.70 -12.44 -10.36
N ILE A 211 18.16 -11.21 -10.46
CA ILE A 211 18.68 -10.09 -9.68
C ILE A 211 18.19 -10.13 -8.23
N VAL A 212 16.93 -10.52 -8.00
CA VAL A 212 16.39 -10.68 -6.64
C VAL A 212 17.19 -11.74 -5.89
N ASP A 213 17.41 -12.91 -6.50
CA ASP A 213 18.23 -13.97 -5.93
C ASP A 213 19.61 -13.43 -5.51
N LYS A 214 20.32 -12.73 -6.40
CA LYS A 214 21.64 -12.16 -6.08
C LYS A 214 21.59 -11.12 -4.95
N LEU A 215 20.64 -10.20 -4.97
CA LEU A 215 20.59 -9.06 -4.06
C LEU A 215 20.13 -9.44 -2.65
N TYR A 216 19.22 -10.40 -2.54
CA TYR A 216 18.60 -10.79 -1.28
C TYR A 216 19.08 -12.15 -0.74
N ARG A 217 20.01 -12.84 -1.43
CA ARG A 217 20.62 -14.11 -0.97
C ARG A 217 21.06 -14.10 0.48
N SER A 218 21.69 -13.01 0.93
CA SER A 218 22.17 -12.90 2.32
C SER A 218 21.06 -12.85 3.37
N LEU A 219 19.82 -12.54 2.96
CA LEU A 219 18.63 -12.54 3.79
C LEU A 219 17.83 -13.85 3.66
N GLY A 220 18.27 -14.79 2.81
CA GLY A 220 17.59 -16.06 2.56
C GLY A 220 16.25 -15.90 1.86
N VAL A 221 16.07 -14.86 1.03
CA VAL A 221 14.83 -14.62 0.28
C VAL A 221 14.84 -15.44 -1.01
N TYR A 222 13.81 -16.25 -1.21
CA TYR A 222 13.64 -17.12 -2.37
C TYR A 222 12.26 -16.94 -3.00
N ALA A 223 12.12 -17.31 -4.27
CA ALA A 223 10.83 -17.26 -4.96
C ALA A 223 9.82 -18.20 -4.30
N THR A 224 8.58 -17.74 -4.16
CA THR A 224 7.48 -18.49 -3.55
C THR A 224 6.47 -18.95 -4.59
N THR A 225 5.63 -19.90 -4.23
CA THR A 225 4.51 -20.36 -5.08
C THR A 225 3.40 -19.32 -5.23
N PHE A 226 3.43 -18.21 -4.47
CA PHE A 226 2.45 -17.14 -4.56
C PHE A 226 2.73 -16.18 -5.73
N GLU A 227 1.70 -15.94 -6.55
CA GLU A 227 1.74 -15.03 -7.69
C GLU A 227 0.85 -13.82 -7.42
N PRO A 228 1.42 -12.65 -7.10
CA PRO A 228 0.63 -11.46 -6.79
C PRO A 228 0.00 -10.87 -8.06
N ALA A 229 -1.26 -10.45 -7.95
CA ALA A 229 -2.02 -9.84 -9.03
C ALA A 229 -2.22 -8.34 -8.81
N HIS A 230 -2.31 -7.59 -9.91
CA HIS A 230 -2.51 -6.13 -9.90
C HIS A 230 -3.73 -5.74 -10.72
N ALA A 231 -4.31 -4.58 -10.42
CA ALA A 231 -5.27 -3.95 -11.30
C ALA A 231 -4.58 -3.47 -12.58
N GLY A 232 -5.17 -3.74 -13.75
CA GLY A 232 -4.75 -3.12 -15.02
C GLY A 232 -3.39 -3.55 -15.59
N LEU A 233 -2.65 -4.45 -14.95
CA LEU A 233 -1.31 -4.89 -15.39
C LEU A 233 -1.33 -6.37 -15.81
N SER A 234 -0.78 -6.69 -16.99
CA SER A 234 -0.67 -8.05 -17.52
C SER A 234 0.70 -8.70 -17.32
N ASN A 235 1.65 -8.01 -16.67
CA ASN A 235 2.98 -8.55 -16.40
C ASN A 235 2.90 -9.63 -15.32
N HIS A 236 3.65 -10.72 -15.50
CA HIS A 236 3.82 -11.73 -14.46
C HIS A 236 4.73 -11.20 -13.34
N TYR A 237 4.27 -11.32 -12.11
CA TYR A 237 5.01 -10.99 -10.90
C TYR A 237 5.24 -12.24 -10.08
N TYR A 238 6.36 -12.25 -9.36
CA TYR A 238 6.63 -13.23 -8.32
C TYR A 238 6.67 -12.55 -6.96
N CYS A 239 6.18 -13.27 -5.95
CA CYS A 239 6.47 -13.01 -4.56
C CYS A 239 7.69 -13.83 -4.13
N TYR A 240 8.62 -13.18 -3.44
CA TYR A 240 9.80 -13.79 -2.85
C TYR A 240 9.76 -13.56 -1.34
N ALA A 241 10.10 -14.58 -0.55
CA ALA A 241 10.12 -14.47 0.90
C ALA A 241 11.24 -15.31 1.51
N ASN A 242 11.67 -14.94 2.72
CA ASN A 242 12.62 -15.74 3.51
C ASN A 242 11.96 -16.69 4.51
N PHE A 243 10.68 -16.98 4.31
CA PHE A 243 9.90 -17.93 5.10
C PHE A 243 8.81 -18.55 4.21
N GLU A 244 8.39 -19.75 4.58
CA GLU A 244 7.19 -20.41 4.07
C GLU A 244 6.02 -20.13 5.01
N SER A 245 4.79 -20.34 4.53
CA SER A 245 3.59 -20.13 5.33
C SER A 245 2.42 -21.00 4.84
N SER A 246 1.24 -20.81 5.43
CA SER A 246 0.02 -21.43 4.92
C SER A 246 -0.42 -20.90 3.55
N THR A 247 0.12 -19.77 3.10
CA THR A 247 -0.21 -19.15 1.80
C THR A 247 0.75 -19.58 0.69
N TRP A 248 1.99 -19.93 1.03
CA TRP A 248 3.01 -20.29 0.04
C TRP A 248 4.10 -21.20 0.58
N ASP A 249 4.70 -21.93 -0.36
CA ASP A 249 5.94 -22.67 -0.20
C ASP A 249 7.02 -22.00 -1.06
N TRP A 250 8.29 -22.37 -0.88
CA TRP A 250 9.32 -21.98 -1.85
C TRP A 250 9.13 -22.75 -3.16
N ARG A 251 9.35 -22.07 -4.30
CA ARG A 251 9.39 -22.76 -5.59
C ARG A 251 10.57 -23.72 -5.58
N SER A 252 10.34 -24.96 -6.03
CA SER A 252 11.43 -25.86 -6.38
C SER A 252 12.21 -25.25 -7.53
N ASP A 253 13.54 -25.27 -7.46
CA ASP A 253 14.40 -24.93 -8.60
C ASP A 253 14.07 -25.90 -9.74
N GLU A 254 13.23 -25.48 -10.70
CA GLU A 254 13.19 -26.12 -12.02
C GLU A 254 14.42 -25.65 -12.81
N SER A 255 15.58 -26.12 -12.37
CA SER A 255 16.81 -26.06 -13.13
C SER A 255 17.02 -27.40 -13.83
N ASP A 256 16.53 -27.49 -15.07
CA ASP A 256 17.07 -28.38 -16.12
C ASP A 256 17.74 -27.54 -17.21
#